data_AF-A0A1L9PYT0-F1
#
_entry.id   AF-A0A1L9PYT0-F1
#
_cell.length_a   1.000
_cell.length_b   1.000
_cell.length_c   1.000
_cell.angle_alpha   90.00
_cell.angle_beta   90.00
_cell.angle_gamma   90.00
#
_symmetry.space_group_name_H-M   'P 1'
#
loop_
_entity.id
_entity.type
_entity.pdbx_description
1 polymer ?
#
loop_
_entity_poly.entity_id
_entity_poly.type
_entity_poly.pdbx_seq_one_letter_code
_entity_poly.pdbx_strand_id
1 'polypeptide(L)'
;MKFSGLFTLALATAAIATPAKRADSAADIIDNISAEVDKFDAAVSAYKGGPADKTLAASDELIKVIKSSVEQVNSGPDLSNSDALALTSPVQDLTDKVEGVVEKVISAKSEVVKAGDGGKVK
;
A
#
# COMPACT_ATOMS: atom_id res chain seq x y z
N MET A 1 24.69 -1.40 46.15
CA MET A 1 24.55 -1.94 44.79
C MET A 1 23.36 -1.28 44.11
N LYS A 2 23.52 -0.93 42.84
CA LYS A 2 22.59 -0.19 41.98
C LYS A 2 21.64 -1.18 41.33
N PHE A 3 20.34 -0.92 41.28
CA PHE A 3 19.46 -1.38 40.18
C PHE A 3 18.33 -0.37 39.98
N SER A 4 18.59 0.59 39.11
CA SER A 4 17.56 1.34 38.40
C SER A 4 16.80 0.36 37.50
N GLY A 5 15.53 0.12 37.79
CA GLY A 5 14.59 -0.53 36.88
C GLY A 5 13.54 0.48 36.45
N LEU A 6 13.86 1.28 35.43
CA LEU A 6 12.87 2.05 34.69
C LEU A 6 11.92 1.04 34.02
N PHE A 7 10.68 0.99 34.47
CA PHE A 7 9.58 0.41 33.70
C PHE A 7 9.31 1.35 32.52
N THR A 8 10.06 1.20 31.45
CA THR A 8 9.71 1.76 30.15
C THR A 8 8.44 1.07 29.69
N LEU A 9 7.33 1.80 29.78
CA LEU A 9 6.07 1.47 29.14
C LEU A 9 6.31 1.39 27.64
N ALA A 10 6.62 0.19 27.15
CA ALA A 10 6.72 -0.09 25.73
C ALA A 10 5.36 0.26 25.12
N LEU A 11 5.36 1.27 24.26
CA LEU A 11 4.23 1.69 23.46
C LEU A 11 3.76 0.47 22.68
N ALA A 12 2.67 -0.16 23.15
CA ALA A 12 1.93 -1.14 22.39
C ALA A 12 1.37 -0.37 21.18
N THR A 13 2.14 -0.32 20.10
CA THR A 13 1.59 -0.07 18.79
C THR A 13 0.62 -1.21 18.57
N ALA A 14 -0.67 -0.92 18.77
CA ALA A 14 -1.74 -1.70 18.21
C ALA A 14 -1.45 -1.78 16.71
N ALA A 15 -0.79 -2.86 16.28
CA ALA A 15 -0.98 -3.35 14.95
C ALA A 15 -2.48 -3.57 14.88
N ILE A 16 -3.18 -2.63 14.24
CA ILE A 16 -4.49 -2.88 13.68
C ILE A 16 -4.27 -4.09 12.79
N ALA A 17 -4.52 -5.27 13.35
CA ALA A 17 -4.70 -6.49 12.61
C ALA A 17 -5.99 -6.26 11.83
N THR A 18 -5.87 -5.52 10.73
CA THR A 18 -6.87 -5.53 9.68
C THR A 18 -6.97 -7.01 9.33
N PRO A 19 -8.12 -7.66 9.58
CA PRO A 19 -8.25 -9.07 9.27
C PRO A 19 -7.87 -9.22 7.80
N ALA A 20 -6.82 -10.01 7.54
CA ALA A 20 -6.47 -10.38 6.18
C ALA A 20 -7.69 -11.12 5.64
N LYS A 21 -8.56 -10.42 4.90
CA LYS A 21 -9.60 -11.06 4.12
C LYS A 21 -8.86 -12.00 3.18
N ARG A 22 -9.11 -13.30 3.32
CA ARG A 22 -8.84 -14.21 2.22
C ARG A 22 -9.68 -13.69 1.06
N ALA A 23 -9.04 -13.34 -0.03
CA ALA A 23 -9.78 -12.98 -1.22
C ALA A 23 -10.43 -14.26 -1.75
N ASP A 24 -11.75 -14.24 -1.90
CA ASP A 24 -12.52 -15.41 -2.35
C ASP A 24 -12.50 -15.54 -3.88
N SER A 25 -12.09 -14.49 -4.58
CA SER A 25 -11.93 -14.43 -6.04
C SER A 25 -10.78 -13.52 -6.47
N ALA A 26 -10.33 -13.64 -7.73
CA ALA A 26 -9.36 -12.72 -8.32
C ALA A 26 -9.86 -11.26 -8.36
N ALA A 27 -11.17 -11.04 -8.42
CA ALA A 27 -11.76 -9.70 -8.35
C ALA A 27 -11.56 -9.10 -6.95
N ASP A 28 -11.78 -9.88 -5.88
CA ASP A 28 -11.54 -9.43 -4.51
C ASP A 28 -10.06 -9.09 -4.26
N ILE A 29 -9.14 -9.80 -4.93
CA ILE A 29 -7.70 -9.50 -4.89
C ILE A 29 -7.43 -8.12 -5.49
N ILE A 30 -8.01 -7.83 -6.66
CA ILE A 30 -7.86 -6.53 -7.34
C ILE A 30 -8.46 -5.42 -6.49
N ASP A 31 -9.65 -5.63 -5.92
CA ASP A 31 -10.30 -4.65 -5.05
C ASP A 31 -9.46 -4.35 -3.80
N ASN A 32 -8.82 -5.36 -3.21
CA ASN A 32 -7.92 -5.17 -2.09
C ASN A 32 -6.68 -4.35 -2.46
N ILE A 33 -6.08 -4.60 -3.64
CA ILE A 33 -4.97 -3.79 -4.16
C ILE A 33 -5.46 -2.35 -4.41
N SER A 34 -6.63 -2.19 -5.02
CA SER A 34 -7.25 -0.88 -5.31
C SER A 34 -7.44 -0.05 -4.03
N ALA A 35 -7.89 -0.68 -2.93
CA ALA A 35 -8.03 -0.01 -1.65
C ALA A 35 -6.68 0.44 -1.04
N GLU A 36 -5.61 -0.32 -1.23
CA GLU A 36 -4.26 0.10 -0.80
C GLU A 36 -3.68 1.19 -1.70
N VAL A 37 -3.96 1.17 -3.00
CA VAL A 37 -3.62 2.28 -3.91
C VAL A 37 -4.33 3.56 -3.48
N ASP A 38 -5.61 3.50 -3.08
CA ASP A 38 -6.35 4.67 -2.58
C ASP A 38 -5.74 5.21 -1.26
N LYS A 39 -5.26 4.34 -0.37
CA LYS A 39 -4.55 4.76 0.86
C LYS A 39 -3.22 5.43 0.54
N PHE A 40 -2.46 4.88 -0.40
CA PHE A 40 -1.21 5.48 -0.86
C PHE A 40 -1.49 6.83 -1.53
N ASP A 41 -2.51 6.92 -2.37
CA ASP A 41 -2.96 8.17 -2.99
C ASP A 41 -3.27 9.26 -1.97
N ALA A 42 -4.04 8.91 -0.94
CA ALA A 42 -4.38 9.81 0.15
C ALA A 42 -3.13 10.28 0.90
N ALA A 43 -2.16 9.39 1.13
CA ALA A 43 -0.89 9.73 1.78
C ALA A 43 -0.04 10.67 0.93
N VAL A 44 0.04 10.46 -0.39
CA VAL A 44 0.73 11.35 -1.33
C VAL A 44 0.03 12.70 -1.41
N SER A 45 -1.30 12.73 -1.51
CA SER A 45 -2.09 13.96 -1.59
C SER A 45 -2.01 14.80 -0.30
N ALA A 46 -1.92 14.15 0.85
CA ALA A 46 -1.75 14.78 2.15
C ALA A 46 -0.31 15.25 2.42
N TYR A 47 0.67 14.82 1.63
CA TYR A 47 2.05 15.25 1.79
C TYR A 47 2.21 16.73 1.40
N LYS A 48 2.69 17.55 2.34
CA LYS A 48 2.90 19.00 2.17
C LYS A 48 4.37 19.41 2.40
N GLY A 49 5.30 18.47 2.27
CA GLY A 49 6.72 18.65 2.60
C GLY A 49 7.08 18.14 4.01
N GLY A 50 8.38 18.06 4.29
CA GLY A 50 8.92 17.41 5.48
C GLY A 50 9.17 15.91 5.27
N PRO A 51 9.45 15.13 6.33
CA PRO A 51 9.82 13.72 6.19
C PRO A 51 8.69 12.91 5.54
N ALA A 52 9.02 12.13 4.52
CA ALA A 52 8.09 11.35 3.72
C ALA A 52 7.68 10.00 4.35
N ASP A 53 7.97 9.80 5.64
CA ASP A 53 7.82 8.50 6.34
C ASP A 53 6.40 7.90 6.21
N LYS A 54 5.35 8.73 6.25
CA LYS A 54 3.96 8.26 6.08
C LYS A 54 3.67 7.78 4.66
N THR A 55 4.21 8.48 3.67
CA THR A 55 4.08 8.13 2.26
C THR A 55 4.86 6.85 1.95
N LEU A 56 6.07 6.73 2.50
CA LEU A 56 6.89 5.52 2.40
C LEU A 56 6.24 4.32 3.09
N ALA A 57 5.70 4.49 4.30
CA ALA A 57 5.00 3.41 5.01
C ALA A 57 3.75 2.93 4.27
N ALA A 58 2.98 3.84 3.67
CA ALA A 58 1.84 3.48 2.83
C ALA A 58 2.29 2.72 1.55
N SER A 59 3.41 3.12 0.96
CA SER A 59 4.02 2.41 -0.18
C SER A 59 4.49 1.00 0.20
N ASP A 60 5.15 0.85 1.35
CA ASP A 60 5.62 -0.46 1.85
C ASP A 60 4.45 -1.42 2.10
N GLU A 61 3.34 -0.93 2.67
CA GLU A 61 2.14 -1.74 2.89
C GLU A 61 1.48 -2.13 1.56
N LEU A 62 1.40 -1.21 0.57
CA LEU A 62 0.94 -1.53 -0.77
C LEU A 62 1.80 -2.63 -1.43
N ILE A 63 3.13 -2.52 -1.36
CA ILE A 63 4.05 -3.53 -1.91
C ILE A 63 3.82 -4.89 -1.23
N LYS A 64 3.64 -4.89 0.08
CA LYS A 64 3.38 -6.11 0.85
C LYS A 64 2.05 -6.75 0.45
N VAL A 65 1.00 -5.96 0.26
CA VAL A 65 -0.29 -6.46 -0.20
C VAL A 65 -0.19 -7.01 -1.61
N ILE A 66 0.50 -6.33 -2.53
CA ILE A 66 0.74 -6.85 -3.90
C ILE A 66 1.45 -8.21 -3.85
N LYS A 67 2.51 -8.35 -3.04
CA LYS A 67 3.23 -9.64 -2.89
C LYS A 67 2.32 -10.75 -2.38
N SER A 68 1.53 -10.47 -1.33
CA SER A 68 0.54 -11.40 -0.79
C SER A 68 -0.54 -11.76 -1.81
N SER A 69 -1.00 -10.78 -2.60
CA SER A 69 -1.96 -10.98 -3.68
C SER A 69 -1.40 -11.89 -4.78
N VAL A 70 -0.13 -11.72 -5.17
CA VAL A 70 0.54 -12.59 -6.15
C VAL A 70 0.62 -14.03 -5.64
N GLU A 71 0.97 -14.23 -4.36
CA GLU A 71 0.95 -15.56 -3.73
C GLU A 71 -0.45 -16.18 -3.74
N GLN A 72 -1.48 -15.38 -3.42
CA GLN A 72 -2.87 -15.83 -3.45
C GLN A 72 -3.31 -16.25 -4.86
N VAL A 73 -3.03 -15.44 -5.89
CA VAL A 73 -3.34 -15.79 -7.29
C VAL A 73 -2.63 -17.07 -7.71
N ASN A 74 -1.33 -17.20 -7.43
CA ASN A 74 -0.55 -18.38 -7.81
C ASN A 74 -0.98 -19.67 -7.08
N SER A 75 -1.53 -19.54 -5.87
CA SER A 75 -2.07 -20.66 -5.09
C SER A 75 -3.54 -20.96 -5.37
N GLY A 76 -4.22 -20.06 -6.10
CA GLY A 76 -5.63 -20.14 -6.40
C GLY A 76 -5.94 -21.12 -7.54
N PRO A 77 -7.23 -21.43 -7.76
CA PRO A 77 -7.65 -22.20 -8.92
C PRO A 77 -7.44 -21.40 -10.22
N ASP A 78 -7.35 -22.12 -11.35
CA ASP A 78 -7.38 -21.51 -12.67
C ASP A 78 -8.66 -20.70 -12.88
N LEU A 79 -8.53 -19.56 -13.56
CA LEU A 79 -9.68 -18.72 -13.91
C LEU A 79 -10.57 -19.38 -14.95
N SER A 80 -11.89 -19.30 -14.74
CA SER A 80 -12.82 -19.59 -15.81
C SER A 80 -12.88 -18.44 -16.83
N ASN A 81 -13.41 -18.71 -18.03
CA ASN A 81 -13.61 -17.66 -19.04
C ASN A 81 -14.53 -16.53 -18.55
N SER A 82 -15.53 -16.85 -17.71
CA SER A 82 -16.42 -15.85 -17.11
C SER A 82 -15.71 -14.99 -16.08
N ASP A 83 -14.84 -15.58 -15.25
CA ASP A 83 -14.04 -14.82 -14.28
C ASP A 83 -13.07 -13.91 -15.02
N ALA A 84 -12.39 -14.41 -16.05
CA ALA A 84 -11.48 -13.61 -16.87
C ALA A 84 -12.17 -12.39 -17.52
N LEU A 85 -13.40 -12.56 -18.01
CA LEU A 85 -14.21 -11.44 -18.54
C LEU A 85 -14.56 -10.41 -17.47
N ALA A 86 -14.91 -10.87 -16.27
CA ALA A 86 -15.26 -10.00 -15.15
C ALA A 86 -14.08 -9.16 -14.63
N LEU A 87 -12.84 -9.59 -14.86
CA LEU A 87 -11.63 -8.88 -14.43
C LEU A 87 -11.24 -7.72 -15.36
N THR A 88 -11.79 -7.65 -16.58
CA THR A 88 -11.34 -6.68 -17.59
C THR A 88 -11.51 -5.21 -17.16
N SER A 89 -12.66 -4.85 -16.58
CA SER A 89 -12.91 -3.49 -16.05
C SER A 89 -12.15 -3.21 -14.74
N PRO A 90 -12.19 -4.08 -13.71
CA PRO A 90 -11.41 -3.87 -12.48
C PRO A 90 -9.91 -3.66 -12.73
N VAL A 91 -9.32 -4.37 -13.71
CA VAL A 91 -7.90 -4.18 -14.07
C VAL A 91 -7.66 -2.82 -14.72
N GLN A 92 -8.56 -2.36 -15.59
CA GLN A 92 -8.47 -1.02 -16.21
C GLN A 92 -8.60 0.07 -15.14
N ASP A 93 -9.61 -0.03 -14.27
CA ASP A 93 -9.84 0.94 -13.20
C ASP A 93 -8.63 1.02 -12.25
N LEU A 94 -8.02 -0.12 -11.90
CA LEU A 94 -6.80 -0.15 -11.11
C LEU A 94 -5.63 0.49 -11.85
N THR A 95 -5.51 0.27 -13.16
CA THR A 95 -4.45 0.87 -13.99
C THR A 95 -4.56 2.39 -13.97
N ASP A 96 -5.75 2.93 -14.25
CA ASP A 96 -6.02 4.37 -14.26
C ASP A 96 -5.74 5.01 -12.90
N LYS A 97 -6.09 4.33 -11.80
CA LYS A 97 -5.76 4.77 -10.44
C LYS A 97 -4.25 4.83 -10.22
N VAL A 98 -3.52 3.78 -10.59
CA VAL A 98 -2.06 3.73 -10.42
C VAL A 98 -1.40 4.86 -11.22
N GLU A 99 -1.82 5.11 -12.46
CA GLU A 99 -1.32 6.23 -13.27
C GLU A 99 -1.56 7.58 -12.58
N GLY A 100 -2.78 7.82 -12.08
CA GLY A 100 -3.11 9.04 -11.35
C GLY A 100 -2.28 9.24 -10.07
N VAL A 101 -1.98 8.16 -9.34
CA VAL A 101 -1.11 8.24 -8.16
C VAL A 101 0.34 8.53 -8.56
N VAL A 102 0.85 7.90 -9.62
CA VAL A 102 2.20 8.17 -10.14
C VAL A 102 2.35 9.65 -10.52
N GLU A 103 1.37 10.25 -11.19
CA GLU A 103 1.39 11.68 -11.51
C GLU A 103 1.44 12.57 -10.26
N LYS A 104 0.72 12.21 -9.19
CA LYS A 104 0.76 12.93 -7.92
C LYS A 104 2.10 12.79 -7.21
N VAL A 105 2.71 11.60 -7.25
CA VAL A 105 4.07 11.38 -6.72
C VAL A 105 5.07 12.24 -7.49
N ILE A 106 4.99 12.28 -8.82
CA ILE A 106 5.84 13.15 -9.66
C ILE A 106 5.63 14.62 -9.30
N SER A 107 4.39 15.04 -9.07
CA SER A 107 4.07 16.42 -8.66
C SER A 107 4.63 16.75 -7.27
N ALA A 108 4.66 15.79 -6.35
CA ALA A 108 5.25 15.93 -5.01
C ALA A 108 6.78 15.88 -4.99
N LYS A 109 7.43 15.49 -6.10
CA LYS A 109 8.89 15.30 -6.20
C LYS A 109 9.70 16.47 -5.67
N SER A 110 9.30 17.70 -5.99
CA SER A 110 10.02 18.90 -5.55
C SER A 110 10.06 19.03 -4.03
N GLU A 111 8.98 18.68 -3.34
CA GLU A 111 8.86 18.73 -1.89
C GLU A 111 9.60 17.56 -1.21
N VAL A 112 9.54 16.37 -1.81
CA VAL A 112 10.29 15.19 -1.32
C VAL A 112 11.81 15.39 -1.43
N VAL A 113 12.27 16.01 -2.53
CA VAL A 113 13.69 16.36 -2.71
C VAL A 113 14.13 17.43 -1.71
N LYS A 114 13.30 18.46 -1.47
CA LYS A 114 13.57 19.48 -0.44
C LYS A 114 13.65 18.88 0.96
N ALA A 115 12.88 17.84 1.24
CA ALA A 115 12.92 17.11 2.51
C ALA A 115 14.15 16.20 2.67
N GLY A 116 14.99 16.03 1.64
CA GLY A 116 16.15 15.14 1.67
C GLY A 116 15.80 13.66 1.44
N ASP A 117 14.52 13.35 1.17
CA ASP A 117 14.02 11.98 0.96
C ASP A 117 13.99 11.56 -0.51
N GLY A 118 14.47 12.42 -1.43
CA GLY A 118 14.47 12.14 -2.88
C GLY A 118 15.24 10.87 -3.28
N GLY A 119 16.17 10.39 -2.45
CA GLY A 119 16.88 9.11 -2.68
C GLY A 119 16.10 7.87 -2.23
N LYS A 120 15.02 8.05 -1.46
CA LYS A 120 14.16 6.97 -0.94
C LYS A 120 12.97 6.70 -1.87
N VAL A 121 12.56 7.70 -2.67
CA VAL A 121 11.52 7.58 -3.69
C VAL A 121 12.22 7.40 -5.04
N LYS A 122 12.20 6.17 -5.59
CA LYS A 122 12.87 5.82 -6.86
C LYS A 122 11.90 5.18 -7.83
#